data_AF-A0A949V3C6-F1
#
_entry.id   AF-A0A949V3C6-F1
#
_cell.length_a   1.000
_cell.length_b   1.000
_cell.length_c   1.000
_cell.angle_alpha   90.00
_cell.angle_beta   90.00
_cell.angle_gamma   90.00
#
_symmetry.space_group_name_H-M   'P 1'
#
loop_
_entity.id
_entity.type
_entity.pdbx_description
1 polymer ?
#
loop_
_entity_poly.entity_id
_entity_poly.type
_entity_poly.pdbx_seq_one_letter_code
_entity_poly.pdbx_strand_id
1 'polypeptide(L)' 'LHCAATALDDALLAEAKAAGIPVLCYTVNDPSAAQALFERGVTSVFTDRIDRVGIRGIRGAVRI' A
#
# COMPACT_ATOMS: atom_id res chain seq x y z
N LEU A 1 3.83 -9.61 3.72
CA LEU A 1 3.45 -10.00 2.34
C LEU A 1 3.66 -8.82 1.42
N HIS A 2 4.23 -9.02 0.23
CA HIS A 2 4.26 -8.01 -0.81
C HIS A 2 3.46 -8.50 -2.03
N CYS A 3 2.63 -7.64 -2.61
CA CYS A 3 1.84 -8.02 -3.78
C CYS A 3 1.62 -6.84 -4.72
N ALA A 4 1.19 -7.16 -5.95
CA ALA A 4 0.73 -6.15 -6.87
C ALA A 4 -0.54 -5.49 -6.32
N ALA A 5 -0.63 -4.16 -6.34
CA ALA A 5 -1.81 -3.43 -5.87
C ALA A 5 -3.10 -3.85 -6.60
N THR A 6 -2.96 -4.25 -7.86
CA THR A 6 -4.06 -4.75 -8.70
C THR A 6 -4.50 -6.18 -8.34
N ALA A 7 -3.69 -6.92 -7.59
CA ALA A 7 -3.99 -8.27 -7.12
C ALA A 7 -4.49 -8.29 -5.66
N LEU A 8 -4.64 -7.13 -5.02
CA LEU A 8 -5.07 -7.04 -3.63
C LEU A 8 -6.60 -7.02 -3.51
N ASP A 9 -7.16 -8.07 -2.94
CA ASP A 9 -8.56 -8.12 -2.50
C ASP A 9 -8.69 -8.08 -0.97
N ASP A 10 -9.93 -7.97 -0.50
CA ASP A 10 -10.24 -7.84 0.93
C ASP A 10 -10.08 -9.18 1.69
N ALA A 11 -10.17 -10.32 0.99
CA ALA A 11 -9.96 -11.63 1.60
C ALA A 11 -8.50 -11.80 2.00
N LEU A 12 -7.57 -11.48 1.10
CA LEU A 12 -6.14 -11.50 1.35
C LEU A 12 -5.75 -10.55 2.51
N LEU A 13 -6.36 -9.35 2.55
CA LEU A 13 -6.13 -8.41 3.65
C LEU A 13 -6.62 -8.97 5.00
N ALA A 14 -7.79 -9.60 5.03
CA ALA A 14 -8.34 -10.20 6.23
C ALA A 14 -7.47 -11.37 6.73
N GLU A 15 -7.02 -12.24 5.83
CA GLU A 15 -6.13 -13.35 6.14
C GLU A 15 -4.77 -12.86 6.68
N ALA A 16 -4.15 -11.90 6.00
CA ALA A 16 -2.88 -11.32 6.45
C ALA A 16 -3.02 -10.65 7.82
N LYS A 17 -4.12 -9.93 8.05
CA LYS A 17 -4.44 -9.31 9.34
C LYS A 17 -4.61 -10.36 10.44
N ALA A 18 -5.35 -11.44 10.17
CA ALA A 18 -5.54 -12.54 11.14
C ALA A 18 -4.20 -13.23 11.48
N ALA A 19 -3.27 -13.30 10.53
CA ALA A 19 -1.93 -13.84 10.74
C ALA A 19 -0.94 -12.82 11.34
N GLY A 20 -1.33 -11.56 11.56
CA GLY A 20 -0.42 -10.50 12.02
C GLY A 20 0.66 -10.12 11.00
N ILE A 21 0.44 -10.39 9.71
CA ILE A 21 1.40 -10.16 8.64
C ILE A 21 1.11 -8.80 8.00
N PRO A 22 2.07 -7.85 7.97
CA PRO A 22 1.88 -6.58 7.27
C PRO A 22 1.83 -6.80 5.75
N VAL A 23 0.94 -6.07 5.09
CA VAL A 23 0.78 -6.12 3.62
C VAL A 23 1.39 -4.87 3.00
N LEU A 24 2.23 -5.07 2.00
CA LEU A 24 2.89 -4.02 1.24
C LEU A 24 2.49 -4.16 -0.24
N CYS A 25 2.20 -3.05 -0.92
CA CYS A 25 1.75 -3.05 -2.31
C CYS A 25 2.73 -2.33 -3.26
N TYR A 26 3.02 -2.93 -4.41
CA TYR A 26 3.72 -2.30 -5.55
C TYR A 26 2.84 -2.43 -6.80
N THR A 27 2.97 -1.67 -7.88
CA THR A 27 3.58 -0.37 -8.10
C THR A 27 2.45 0.68 -7.99
N VAL A 28 2.47 1.54 -6.98
CA VAL A 28 1.39 2.50 -6.67
C VAL A 28 1.85 3.91 -7.00
N ASN A 29 1.49 4.39 -8.19
CA ASN A 29 1.94 5.68 -8.72
C ASN A 29 0.93 6.83 -8.55
N ASP A 30 -0.27 6.53 -8.08
CA ASP A 30 -1.36 7.49 -7.87
C ASP A 30 -1.60 7.76 -6.38
N PRO A 31 -1.63 9.04 -5.93
CA PRO A 31 -1.83 9.36 -4.52
C PRO A 31 -3.18 8.94 -3.96
N SER A 32 -4.26 9.04 -4.75
CA SER A 32 -5.59 8.64 -4.31
C SER A 32 -5.68 7.12 -4.17
N ALA A 33 -5.08 6.37 -5.09
CA ALA A 33 -4.96 4.91 -4.96
C ALA A 33 -4.15 4.50 -3.72
N ALA A 34 -3.04 5.18 -3.45
CA ALA A 34 -2.26 4.94 -2.23
C ALA A 34 -3.09 5.22 -0.97
N GLN A 35 -3.83 6.32 -0.92
CA GLN A 35 -4.72 6.63 0.20
C GLN A 35 -5.79 5.56 0.40
N ALA A 36 -6.46 5.12 -0.67
CA ALA A 36 -7.46 4.05 -0.59
C ALA A 36 -6.87 2.72 -0.07
N LEU A 37 -5.63 2.39 -0.45
CA LEU A 37 -4.94 1.19 0.05
C LEU A 37 -4.65 1.30 1.56
N PHE A 38 -4.19 2.47 2.03
CA PHE A 38 -3.97 2.69 3.46
C PHE A 38 -5.28 2.60 4.26
N GLU A 39 -6.37 3.18 3.76
CA GLU A 39 -7.70 3.08 4.38
C GLU A 39 -8.20 1.64 4.46
N ARG A 40 -7.83 0.78 3.50
CA ARG A 40 -8.09 -0.67 3.51
C ARG A 40 -7.17 -1.45 4.47
N GLY A 41 -6.13 -0.83 5.02
CA GLY A 41 -5.22 -1.47 5.99
C GLY A 41 -3.91 -1.98 5.40
N VAL A 42 -3.56 -1.60 4.17
CA VAL A 42 -2.20 -1.81 3.64
C VAL A 42 -1.21 -1.03 4.50
N THR A 43 -0.09 -1.65 4.84
CA THR A 43 0.91 -1.07 5.74
C THR A 43 1.80 -0.07 5.03
N SER A 44 2.23 -0.38 3.80
CA SER A 44 3.12 0.46 3.00
C SER A 44 2.88 0.26 1.51
N VAL A 45 3.25 1.25 0.70
CA VAL A 45 3.24 1.15 -0.77
C VAL A 45 4.61 1.48 -1.37
N PHE A 46 4.90 0.90 -2.52
CA PHE A 46 6.06 1.21 -3.37
C PHE A 46 5.62 1.97 -4.60
N THR A 47 6.40 2.97 -4.98
CA THR A 47 6.06 3.90 -6.07
C THR A 47 7.28 4.24 -6.90
N ASP A 48 7.08 4.36 -8.21
CA ASP A 48 8.07 4.93 -9.12
C ASP A 48 7.92 6.46 -9.22
N ARG A 49 6.83 7.01 -8.65
CA ARG A 49 6.45 8.43 -8.75
C ARG A 49 6.55 9.10 -7.39
N ILE A 50 7.76 9.16 -6.83
CA ILE A 50 8.04 9.84 -5.55
C ILE A 50 7.71 11.35 -5.60
N ASP A 51 7.66 11.93 -6.81
CA ASP A 51 7.20 13.28 -7.08
C ASP A 51 5.71 13.49 -6.75
N ARG A 52 4.92 12.40 -6.76
CA ARG A 52 3.47 12.40 -6.51
C ARG A 52 3.10 11.73 -5.19
N VAL A 53 3.69 10.56 -4.93
CA VAL A 53 3.41 9.69 -3.79
C VAL A 53 4.65 9.68 -2.90
N GLY A 54 4.73 10.58 -1.93
CA GLY A 54 5.94 10.75 -1.12
C GLY A 54 5.73 11.54 0.17
N ILE A 55 6.83 11.88 0.85
CA ILE A 55 6.94 12.41 2.23
C ILE A 55 5.97 13.55 2.60
N ARG A 56 5.43 14.29 1.62
CA ARG A 56 4.45 15.37 1.84
C ARG A 56 3.00 15.00 1.54
N GLY A 57 2.73 13.96 0.77
CA GLY A 57 1.41 13.65 0.22
C GLY A 57 0.58 12.69 1.07
N ILE A 58 1.21 11.71 1.73
CA ILE A 58 0.50 10.62 2.41
C ILE A 58 1.32 10.13 3.61
N ARG A 59 0.77 10.22 4.84
CA ARG A 59 1.42 9.65 6.03
C ARG A 59 1.43 8.13 5.91
N GLY A 60 2.59 7.51 5.71
CA GLY A 60 2.74 6.04 5.61
C GLY A 60 3.54 5.53 4.40
N ALA A 61 3.90 6.39 3.43
CA ALA A 61 4.75 5.97 2.32
C ALA A 61 6.21 5.75 2.79
N VAL A 62 6.64 4.48 2.84
CA VAL A 62 8.02 4.09 3.16
C VAL A 62 8.88 4.18 1.90
N ARG A 63 10.02 4.87 2.01
CA ARG A 63 11.06 4.95 0.97
C ARG A 63 11.92 3.69 1.07
N ILE A 64 11.96 2.85 0.02
CA ILE A 64 13.06 1.90 -0.20
C ILE A 64 13.92 2.39 -1.36
#